data_AF-A0AAU7U6J2-F1
#
_entry.id   AF-A0AAU7U6J2-F1
#
_cell.length_a   1.000
_cell.length_b   1.000
_cell.length_c   1.000
_cell.angle_alpha   90.00
_cell.angle_beta   90.00
_cell.angle_gamma   90.00
#
_symmetry.space_group_name_H-M   'P 1'
#
loop_
_entity.id
_entity.type
_entity.pdbx_description
1 polymer ?
#
loop_
_entity_poly.entity_id
_entity_poly.type
_entity_poly.pdbx_seq_one_letter_code
_entity_poly.pdbx_strand_id
1 'polypeptide(L)'
;MDNDACDVDFQRVVLETMAWCSARARVADPARNLRSDDLKPRADLAFWYTGPLTDVRSGDWAELRNSPAWQVLRVFEQAATVAQRRQAVEHVALRRRQKLSALGWTPEVTLDHLPPGQFLLCDDPSTSLNESACWVSSAGFFDEGWDLPPWDTWIHYAPALDPILGQRAEWLSQVQGIEGGREQLLVWVPEILVEVVATGIAVSSTERFIWATEAPLDQPFVWALLDAGPLR
;
A
#
# COMPACT_ATOMS: atom_id res chain seq x y z
N MET A 1 18.34 -22.87 -2.73
CA MET A 1 17.47 -21.74 -3.14
C MET A 1 17.53 -20.77 -2.00
N ASP A 2 18.18 -19.63 -2.23
CA ASP A 2 18.56 -18.63 -1.22
C ASP A 2 17.33 -17.86 -0.71
N ASN A 3 16.60 -18.43 0.25
CA ASN A 3 15.55 -17.69 0.97
C ASN A 3 16.14 -16.69 1.99
N ASP A 4 17.34 -16.95 2.53
CA ASP A 4 17.94 -16.12 3.60
C ASP A 4 18.25 -14.68 3.19
N ALA A 5 18.54 -14.42 1.91
CA ALA A 5 18.85 -13.06 1.44
C ALA A 5 17.59 -12.18 1.33
N CYS A 6 16.39 -12.78 1.22
CA CYS A 6 15.14 -12.04 1.08
C CYS A 6 14.62 -11.53 2.44
N ASP A 7 14.83 -12.29 3.51
CA ASP A 7 14.24 -12.00 4.83
C ASP A 7 14.93 -10.83 5.56
N VAL A 8 16.26 -10.71 5.42
CA VAL A 8 17.04 -9.63 6.04
C VAL A 8 16.65 -8.26 5.48
N ASP A 9 16.26 -8.19 4.20
CA ASP A 9 15.82 -6.93 3.61
C ASP A 9 14.40 -6.54 4.06
N PHE A 10 13.48 -7.50 4.26
CA PHE A 10 12.12 -7.18 4.70
C PHE A 10 12.07 -6.62 6.13
N GLN A 11 12.68 -7.31 7.10
CA GLN A 11 12.71 -6.85 8.50
C GLN A 11 13.33 -5.45 8.60
N ARG A 12 14.41 -5.22 7.86
CA ARG A 12 15.05 -3.91 7.80
C ARG A 12 14.12 -2.83 7.23
N VAL A 13 13.38 -3.11 6.15
CA VAL A 13 12.43 -2.15 5.58
C VAL A 13 11.30 -1.84 6.56
N VAL A 14 10.81 -2.82 7.33
CA VAL A 14 9.84 -2.60 8.41
C VAL A 14 10.40 -1.63 9.46
N LEU A 15 11.59 -1.94 10.01
CA LEU A 15 12.27 -1.10 11.00
C LEU A 15 12.47 0.35 10.50
N GLU A 16 12.96 0.49 9.27
CA GLU A 16 13.16 1.80 8.63
C GLU A 16 11.83 2.55 8.49
N THR A 17 10.75 1.87 8.10
CA THR A 17 9.40 2.47 7.98
C THR A 17 8.88 2.98 9.32
N MET A 18 9.00 2.16 10.36
CA MET A 18 8.54 2.51 11.71
C MET A 18 9.31 3.69 12.29
N ALA A 19 10.64 3.67 12.17
CA ALA A 19 11.51 4.77 12.61
C ALA A 19 11.17 6.08 11.88
N TRP A 20 11.00 6.03 10.55
CA TRP A 20 10.65 7.19 9.74
C TRP A 20 9.29 7.78 10.11
N CYS A 21 8.26 6.94 10.15
CA CYS A 21 6.89 7.39 10.37
C CYS A 21 6.68 7.93 11.79
N SER A 22 7.30 7.33 12.80
CA SER A 22 7.11 7.72 14.20
C SER A 22 7.65 9.10 14.54
N ALA A 23 8.74 9.51 13.88
CA ALA A 23 9.27 10.86 14.02
C ALA A 23 8.37 11.94 13.39
N ARG A 24 7.40 11.54 12.56
CA ARG A 24 6.64 12.43 11.68
C ARG A 24 5.13 12.44 11.94
N ALA A 25 4.58 11.32 12.43
CA ALA A 25 3.16 11.14 12.64
C ALA A 25 2.57 12.16 13.63
N ARG A 26 1.42 12.74 13.30
CA ARG A 26 0.70 13.76 14.05
C ARG A 26 -0.81 13.65 13.85
N VAL A 27 -1.56 13.39 14.92
CA VAL A 27 -3.03 13.28 14.85
C VAL A 27 -3.70 14.57 14.33
N ALA A 28 -3.09 15.72 14.60
CA ALA A 28 -3.63 17.02 14.18
C ALA A 28 -3.58 17.29 12.67
N ASP A 29 -2.82 16.52 11.89
CA ASP A 29 -2.72 16.68 10.43
C ASP A 29 -2.43 15.34 9.72
N PRO A 30 -3.37 14.37 9.73
CA PRO A 30 -3.19 13.07 9.07
C PRO A 30 -3.03 13.19 7.56
N ALA A 31 -3.59 14.24 6.96
CA ALA A 31 -3.52 14.50 5.53
C ALA A 31 -2.09 14.72 5.01
N ARG A 32 -1.21 15.34 5.80
CA ARG A 32 0.09 15.83 5.30
C ARG A 32 1.31 15.24 5.99
N ASN A 33 1.18 14.72 7.20
CA ASN A 33 2.34 14.38 8.05
C ASN A 33 3.20 13.20 7.53
N LEU A 34 2.61 12.26 6.79
CA LEU A 34 3.24 11.02 6.27
C LEU A 34 3.25 10.98 4.72
N ARG A 35 3.16 12.15 4.08
CA ARG A 35 3.29 12.30 2.62
C ARG A 35 4.49 13.15 2.28
N SER A 36 5.68 12.74 2.74
CA SER A 36 6.88 13.54 2.53
C SER A 36 7.21 13.65 1.04
N ASP A 37 7.53 14.86 0.57
CA ASP A 37 7.94 15.07 -0.83
C ASP A 37 9.20 14.26 -1.19
N ASP A 38 10.06 14.03 -0.19
CA ASP A 38 11.28 13.24 -0.31
C ASP A 38 11.01 11.78 -0.69
N LEU A 39 9.98 11.16 -0.11
CA LEU A 39 9.62 9.77 -0.37
C LEU A 39 8.55 9.62 -1.45
N LYS A 40 8.02 10.72 -1.99
CA LYS A 40 6.99 10.67 -3.02
C LYS A 40 7.44 9.79 -4.19
N PRO A 41 6.66 8.74 -4.55
CA PRO A 41 6.97 7.92 -5.71
C PRO A 41 7.09 8.81 -6.95
N ARG A 42 8.07 8.53 -7.82
CA ARG A 42 8.26 9.33 -9.04
C ARG A 42 7.01 9.24 -9.91
N ALA A 43 6.67 10.29 -10.65
CA ALA A 43 5.45 10.33 -11.47
C ALA A 43 5.35 9.18 -12.50
N ASP A 44 6.48 8.69 -13.01
CA ASP A 44 6.57 7.53 -13.91
C ASP A 44 6.31 6.18 -13.21
N LEU A 45 6.37 6.17 -11.87
CA LEU A 45 6.08 5.03 -11.00
C LEU A 45 4.78 5.23 -10.20
N ALA A 46 4.32 6.47 -10.08
CA ALA A 46 3.14 6.91 -9.35
C ALA A 46 1.91 6.93 -10.25
N PHE A 47 1.77 5.91 -11.10
CA PHE A 47 0.63 5.78 -12.01
C PHE A 47 -0.70 5.83 -11.25
N TRP A 48 -0.69 5.39 -9.99
CA TRP A 48 -1.77 5.57 -9.02
C TRP A 48 -2.35 6.98 -9.00
N TYR A 49 -1.56 8.03 -9.23
CA TYR A 49 -1.99 9.43 -9.10
C TYR A 49 -2.16 10.15 -10.44
N THR A 50 -1.69 9.54 -11.53
CA THR A 50 -1.83 10.07 -12.89
C THR A 50 -3.00 9.37 -13.55
N GLY A 51 -4.22 9.71 -13.13
CA GLY A 51 -5.41 9.23 -13.84
C GLY A 51 -5.31 9.60 -15.32
N PRO A 52 -5.53 8.68 -16.26
CA PRO A 52 -5.85 9.09 -17.62
C PRO A 52 -7.19 9.83 -17.55
N LEU A 53 -7.24 11.07 -18.02
CA LEU A 53 -8.50 11.71 -18.46
C LEU A 53 -9.43 12.31 -17.39
N THR A 54 -8.91 12.91 -16.31
CA THR A 54 -9.74 13.86 -15.52
C THR A 54 -10.16 15.11 -16.33
N ASP A 55 -9.63 15.30 -17.53
CA ASP A 55 -9.98 16.39 -18.45
C ASP A 55 -11.03 16.01 -19.53
N VAL A 56 -11.69 14.85 -19.44
CA VAL A 56 -12.79 14.46 -20.36
C VAL A 56 -14.17 14.81 -19.77
N ARG A 57 -14.24 15.87 -18.97
CA ARG A 57 -15.47 16.30 -18.26
C ARG A 57 -16.60 16.82 -19.16
N SER A 58 -16.50 16.77 -20.48
CA SER A 58 -17.55 17.23 -21.40
C SER A 58 -18.14 16.15 -22.33
N GLY A 59 -17.74 14.88 -22.20
CA GLY A 59 -18.23 13.79 -23.05
C GLY A 59 -19.32 12.93 -22.39
N ASP A 60 -20.29 12.48 -23.17
CA ASP A 60 -21.35 11.57 -22.75
C ASP A 60 -20.76 10.22 -22.31
N TRP A 61 -20.66 9.99 -21.00
CA TRP A 61 -20.06 8.80 -20.39
C TRP A 61 -20.73 7.49 -20.82
N ALA A 62 -21.95 7.53 -21.35
CA ALA A 62 -22.68 6.36 -21.81
C ALA A 62 -22.11 5.79 -23.13
N GLU A 63 -21.62 6.66 -24.04
CA GLU A 63 -21.00 6.22 -25.30
C GLU A 63 -19.59 5.70 -25.07
N LEU A 64 -18.79 6.38 -24.24
CA LEU A 64 -17.46 5.92 -23.87
C LEU A 64 -17.51 4.55 -23.20
N ARG A 65 -18.45 4.32 -22.25
CA ARG A 65 -18.56 3.04 -21.53
C ARG A 65 -18.73 1.80 -22.41
N ASN A 66 -19.37 1.97 -23.57
CA ASN A 66 -19.63 0.89 -24.52
C ASN A 66 -18.62 0.86 -25.68
N SER A 67 -17.66 1.79 -25.71
CA SER A 67 -16.67 1.86 -26.77
C SER A 67 -15.52 0.85 -26.55
N PRO A 68 -14.96 0.25 -27.61
CA PRO A 68 -13.71 -0.50 -27.54
C PRO A 68 -12.55 0.31 -26.95
N ALA A 69 -12.58 1.64 -27.11
CA ALA A 69 -11.60 2.55 -26.52
C ALA A 69 -11.63 2.52 -24.98
N TRP A 70 -12.78 2.25 -24.36
CA TRP A 70 -12.90 2.17 -22.91
C TRP A 70 -12.47 0.82 -22.33
N GLN A 71 -12.61 -0.26 -23.10
CA GLN A 71 -11.97 -1.53 -22.77
C GLN A 71 -10.44 -1.43 -22.89
N VAL A 72 -9.93 -0.73 -23.90
CA VAL A 72 -8.50 -0.43 -24.06
C VAL A 72 -8.01 0.51 -22.95
N LEU A 73 -8.76 1.55 -22.59
CA LEU A 73 -8.41 2.46 -21.50
C LEU A 73 -8.38 1.77 -20.14
N ARG A 74 -9.33 0.86 -19.83
CA ARG A 74 -9.23 -0.01 -18.65
C ARG A 74 -7.95 -0.85 -18.64
N VAL A 75 -7.59 -1.44 -19.79
CA VAL A 75 -6.35 -2.22 -19.91
C VAL A 75 -5.11 -1.33 -19.75
N PHE A 76 -5.12 -0.09 -20.23
CA PHE A 76 -4.01 0.86 -20.05
C PHE A 76 -3.92 1.45 -18.62
N GLU A 77 -5.06 1.67 -17.97
CA GLU A 77 -5.19 2.15 -16.60
C GLU A 77 -4.87 1.03 -15.57
N GLN A 78 -5.08 -0.23 -15.96
CA GLN A 78 -4.62 -1.42 -15.24
C GLN A 78 -3.20 -1.85 -15.63
N ALA A 79 -2.59 -1.27 -16.68
CA ALA A 79 -1.26 -1.63 -17.16
C ALA A 79 -0.10 -1.04 -16.35
N ALA A 80 -0.37 -0.44 -15.18
CA ALA A 80 0.64 -0.42 -14.13
C ALA A 80 0.89 -1.87 -13.72
N THR A 81 1.84 -2.51 -14.38
CA THR A 81 2.19 -3.90 -14.09
C THR A 81 2.47 -4.04 -12.59
N VAL A 82 2.15 -5.19 -12.01
CA VAL A 82 2.50 -5.54 -10.63
C VAL A 82 3.98 -5.22 -10.35
N ALA A 83 4.85 -5.41 -11.35
CA ALA A 83 6.26 -5.04 -11.32
C ALA A 83 6.49 -3.53 -11.10
N GLN A 84 5.78 -2.63 -11.79
CA GLN A 84 5.93 -1.19 -11.61
C GLN A 84 5.48 -0.72 -10.22
N ARG A 85 4.38 -1.28 -9.70
CA ARG A 85 3.89 -0.97 -8.36
C ARG A 85 4.85 -1.43 -7.28
N ARG A 86 5.39 -2.64 -7.46
CA ARG A 86 6.49 -3.15 -6.62
C ARG A 86 7.71 -2.23 -6.68
N GLN A 87 8.15 -1.84 -7.87
CA GLN A 87 9.25 -0.88 -8.04
C GLN A 87 8.98 0.46 -7.35
N ALA A 88 7.73 0.95 -7.36
CA ALA A 88 7.36 2.17 -6.64
C ALA A 88 7.57 2.02 -5.13
N VAL A 89 7.12 0.92 -4.53
CA VAL A 89 7.31 0.63 -3.10
C VAL A 89 8.78 0.40 -2.75
N GLU A 90 9.52 -0.35 -3.57
CA GLU A 90 10.97 -0.55 -3.42
C GLU A 90 11.74 0.78 -3.48
N HIS A 91 11.34 1.67 -4.39
CA HIS A 91 11.94 3.00 -4.51
C HIS A 91 11.66 3.89 -3.28
N VAL A 92 10.44 3.83 -2.73
CA VAL A 92 10.11 4.49 -1.44
C VAL A 92 11.02 3.97 -0.33
N ALA A 93 11.12 2.64 -0.19
CA ALA A 93 11.95 2.00 0.82
C ALA A 93 13.44 2.40 0.68
N LEU A 94 13.98 2.38 -0.54
CA LEU A 94 15.35 2.81 -0.83
C LEU A 94 15.60 4.27 -0.44
N ARG A 95 14.69 5.19 -0.80
CA ARG A 95 14.83 6.60 -0.43
C ARG A 95 14.77 6.80 1.09
N ARG A 96 13.86 6.09 1.76
CA ARG A 96 13.75 6.11 3.22
C ARG A 96 15.05 5.68 3.87
N ARG A 97 15.63 4.57 3.43
CA ARG A 97 16.93 4.06 3.87
C ARG A 97 18.03 5.10 3.71
N GLN A 98 18.12 5.74 2.55
CA GLN A 98 19.12 6.79 2.28
C GLN A 98 18.97 7.99 3.22
N LYS A 99 17.73 8.43 3.47
CA LYS A 99 17.42 9.55 4.37
C LYS A 99 17.74 9.21 5.83
N LEU A 100 17.35 8.03 6.30
CA LEU A 100 17.69 7.56 7.65
C LEU A 100 19.20 7.44 7.84
N SER A 101 19.91 6.86 6.86
CA SER A 101 21.37 6.78 6.90
C SER A 101 22.04 8.16 6.93
N ALA A 102 21.53 9.13 6.17
CA ALA A 102 22.02 10.52 6.20
C ALA A 102 21.77 11.22 7.55
N LEU A 103 20.75 10.78 8.30
CA LEU A 103 20.48 11.23 9.67
C LEU A 103 21.31 10.49 10.73
N GLY A 104 22.20 9.58 10.33
CA GLY A 104 23.00 8.77 11.24
C GLY A 104 22.21 7.65 11.92
N TRP A 105 21.00 7.33 11.43
CA TRP A 105 20.23 6.22 11.95
C TRP A 105 20.86 4.89 11.51
N THR A 106 21.08 3.99 12.46
CA THR A 106 21.54 2.62 12.21
C THR A 106 20.48 1.63 12.72
N PRO A 107 20.31 0.48 12.04
CA PRO A 107 19.37 -0.56 12.46
C PRO A 107 19.85 -1.34 13.71
N GLU A 108 20.81 -0.81 14.48
CA GLU A 108 21.26 -1.42 15.74
C GLU A 108 20.21 -1.32 16.86
N VAL A 109 19.14 -0.54 16.65
CA VAL A 109 17.96 -0.53 17.51
C VAL A 109 17.25 -1.86 17.32
N THR A 110 17.30 -2.72 18.35
CA THR A 110 16.53 -3.97 18.37
C THR A 110 15.04 -3.66 18.29
N LEU A 111 14.27 -4.62 17.76
CA LEU A 111 12.80 -4.55 17.65
C LEU A 111 12.12 -4.20 19.00
N ASP A 112 12.81 -4.39 20.12
CA ASP A 112 12.33 -4.13 21.49
C ASP A 112 11.98 -2.65 21.78
N HIS A 113 12.47 -1.72 20.97
CA HIS A 113 12.18 -0.28 21.10
C HIS A 113 11.31 0.26 19.98
N LEU A 114 10.64 -0.63 19.26
CA LEU A 114 9.77 -0.19 18.19
C LEU A 114 8.59 0.62 18.74
N PRO A 115 8.29 1.76 18.10
CA PRO A 115 7.10 2.53 18.42
C PRO A 115 5.86 1.67 18.13
N PRO A 116 4.82 1.76 18.98
CA PRO A 116 3.59 0.99 18.79
C PRO A 116 2.89 1.41 17.49
N GLY A 117 2.14 0.47 16.91
CA GLY A 117 1.35 0.69 15.72
C GLY A 117 0.87 -0.63 15.13
N GLN A 118 0.09 -0.55 14.06
CA GLN A 118 -0.52 -1.72 13.43
C GLN A 118 -0.16 -1.81 11.96
N PHE A 119 -0.09 -3.04 11.45
CA PHE A 119 0.07 -3.27 10.02
C PHE A 119 -1.28 -3.34 9.35
N LEU A 120 -1.41 -2.65 8.21
CA LEU A 120 -2.61 -2.63 7.40
C LEU A 120 -2.29 -3.22 6.03
N LEU A 121 -3.17 -4.09 5.56
CA LEU A 121 -3.17 -4.59 4.20
C LEU A 121 -4.20 -3.84 3.40
N CYS A 122 -3.78 -3.32 2.26
CA CYS A 122 -4.64 -2.64 1.31
C CYS A 122 -4.66 -3.46 0.01
N ASP A 123 -5.83 -3.95 -0.39
CA ASP A 123 -6.02 -4.56 -1.71
C ASP A 123 -5.72 -3.54 -2.81
N ASP A 124 -5.32 -4.06 -3.98
CA ASP A 124 -4.88 -3.31 -5.15
C ASP A 124 -5.74 -2.04 -5.40
N PRO A 125 -5.15 -0.84 -5.28
CA PRO A 125 -5.83 0.41 -5.54
C PRO A 125 -6.41 0.62 -6.93
N SER A 126 -6.07 -0.23 -7.91
CA SER A 126 -6.80 -0.28 -9.18
C SER A 126 -8.26 -0.72 -9.05
N THR A 127 -8.62 -1.26 -7.88
CA THR A 127 -9.98 -1.70 -7.54
C THR A 127 -10.78 -0.69 -6.71
N SER A 128 -10.22 0.50 -6.40
CA SER A 128 -10.94 1.56 -5.69
C SER A 128 -12.16 2.05 -6.49
N LEU A 129 -13.27 2.32 -5.79
CA LEU A 129 -14.43 2.98 -6.36
C LEU A 129 -14.34 4.51 -6.37
N ASN A 130 -13.26 5.10 -5.84
CA ASN A 130 -13.02 6.54 -5.76
C ASN A 130 -14.25 7.32 -5.26
N GLU A 131 -14.67 7.02 -4.04
CA GLU A 131 -15.84 7.67 -3.41
C GLU A 131 -15.47 8.77 -2.41
N SER A 132 -14.16 9.01 -2.20
CA SER A 132 -13.58 9.97 -1.24
C SER A 132 -14.04 9.82 0.22
N ALA A 133 -14.87 8.80 0.54
CA ALA A 133 -15.40 8.58 1.87
C ALA A 133 -14.27 8.27 2.88
N CYS A 134 -13.31 7.44 2.49
CA CYS A 134 -12.16 7.11 3.33
C CYS A 134 -11.32 8.36 3.63
N TRP A 135 -11.12 9.25 2.63
CA TRP A 135 -10.41 10.51 2.82
C TRP A 135 -11.10 11.41 3.86
N VAL A 136 -12.40 11.65 3.71
CA VAL A 136 -13.16 12.50 4.66
C VAL A 136 -13.15 11.89 6.06
N SER A 137 -13.49 10.61 6.19
CA SER A 137 -13.64 9.94 7.49
C SER A 137 -12.32 9.74 8.22
N SER A 138 -11.20 9.66 7.50
CA SER A 138 -9.85 9.54 8.08
C SER A 138 -9.10 10.87 8.18
N ALA A 139 -9.79 12.00 8.05
CA ALA A 139 -9.18 13.34 8.04
C ALA A 139 -7.97 13.45 7.08
N GLY A 140 -8.06 12.75 5.95
CA GLY A 140 -7.06 12.70 4.89
C GLY A 140 -5.92 11.70 5.08
N PHE A 141 -5.99 10.78 6.06
CA PHE A 141 -4.99 9.70 6.11
C PHE A 141 -5.00 8.90 4.81
N PHE A 142 -6.17 8.47 4.33
CA PHE A 142 -6.33 7.98 2.96
C PHE A 142 -6.42 9.16 1.99
N ASP A 143 -5.92 9.02 0.76
CA ASP A 143 -6.03 10.09 -0.24
C ASP A 143 -7.45 10.20 -0.83
N GLU A 144 -7.76 11.35 -1.44
CA GLU A 144 -9.11 11.68 -1.95
C GLU A 144 -9.53 10.80 -3.14
N GLY A 145 -8.56 10.32 -3.93
CA GLY A 145 -8.82 9.72 -5.25
C GLY A 145 -8.76 8.20 -5.29
N TRP A 146 -7.94 7.56 -4.46
CA TRP A 146 -7.59 6.14 -4.60
C TRP A 146 -7.67 5.38 -3.28
N ASP A 147 -8.12 6.07 -2.23
CA ASP A 147 -8.08 5.64 -0.84
C ASP A 147 -6.70 5.08 -0.46
N LEU A 148 -5.63 5.65 -1.00
CA LEU A 148 -4.28 5.18 -0.76
C LEU A 148 -3.76 5.72 0.58
N PRO A 149 -3.16 4.86 1.43
CA PRO A 149 -2.46 5.34 2.61
C PRO A 149 -1.24 6.18 2.20
N PRO A 150 -0.73 7.04 3.10
CA PRO A 150 0.40 7.91 2.81
C PRO A 150 1.65 7.12 2.41
N TRP A 151 2.36 7.53 1.35
CA TRP A 151 3.50 6.74 0.86
C TRP A 151 4.66 6.58 1.84
N ASP A 152 4.79 7.44 2.87
CA ASP A 152 5.80 7.23 3.90
C ASP A 152 5.59 5.90 4.66
N THR A 153 4.37 5.34 4.67
CA THR A 153 4.00 4.12 5.39
C THR A 153 4.21 2.82 4.61
N TRP A 154 4.53 2.90 3.31
CA TRP A 154 4.59 1.73 2.44
C TRP A 154 5.80 0.84 2.76
N ILE A 155 5.56 -0.46 2.94
CA ILE A 155 6.59 -1.46 3.27
C ILE A 155 6.83 -2.39 2.09
N HIS A 156 5.76 -3.02 1.60
CA HIS A 156 5.88 -4.09 0.63
C HIS A 156 4.66 -4.18 -0.29
N TYR A 157 4.86 -4.70 -1.50
CA TYR A 157 3.79 -4.95 -2.47
C TYR A 157 3.93 -6.35 -3.07
N ALA A 158 3.00 -7.23 -2.69
CA ALA A 158 3.03 -8.65 -3.04
C ALA A 158 1.67 -9.15 -3.54
N PRO A 159 1.63 -10.27 -4.28
CA PRO A 159 0.38 -10.98 -4.52
C PRO A 159 -0.21 -11.48 -3.20
N ALA A 160 -1.51 -11.30 -2.99
CA ALA A 160 -2.23 -11.99 -1.92
C ALA A 160 -2.40 -13.46 -2.30
N LEU A 161 -2.51 -14.26 -1.25
CA LEU A 161 -2.90 -15.65 -1.37
C LEU A 161 -4.42 -15.78 -1.35
N ASP A 162 -4.88 -16.84 -2.02
CA ASP A 162 -6.24 -17.33 -1.88
C ASP A 162 -6.45 -17.79 -0.43
N PRO A 163 -7.44 -17.22 0.30
CA PRO A 163 -7.65 -17.51 1.72
C PRO A 163 -8.18 -18.91 1.99
N ILE A 164 -8.65 -19.64 0.98
CA ILE A 164 -9.15 -21.01 1.10
C ILE A 164 -8.05 -22.01 0.81
N LEU A 165 -7.23 -21.74 -0.21
CA LEU A 165 -6.22 -22.66 -0.70
C LEU A 165 -4.84 -22.42 -0.08
N GLY A 166 -4.58 -21.24 0.50
CA GLY A 166 -3.24 -20.82 0.93
C GLY A 166 -2.21 -20.82 -0.20
N GLN A 167 -2.68 -20.86 -1.43
CA GLN A 167 -1.88 -20.80 -2.65
C GLN A 167 -2.01 -19.39 -3.21
N ARG A 168 -1.09 -18.99 -4.10
CA ARG A 168 -1.26 -17.75 -4.85
C ARG A 168 -2.65 -17.80 -5.50
N ALA A 169 -3.43 -16.72 -5.42
CA ALA A 169 -4.78 -16.69 -5.98
C ALA A 169 -4.70 -16.86 -7.52
N GLU A 170 -4.62 -18.10 -7.99
CA GLU A 170 -4.44 -18.47 -9.38
C GLU A 170 -5.74 -18.36 -10.18
N TRP A 171 -6.87 -18.17 -9.49
CA TRP A 171 -8.21 -18.10 -10.10
C TRP A 171 -8.31 -17.02 -11.21
N LEU A 172 -7.49 -15.96 -11.14
CA LEU A 172 -7.44 -14.90 -12.15
C LEU A 172 -6.29 -15.10 -13.16
N SER A 173 -5.26 -15.90 -12.83
CA SER A 173 -4.17 -16.23 -13.76
C SER A 173 -4.61 -17.03 -14.99
N GLN A 174 -5.80 -17.66 -14.95
CA GLN A 174 -6.36 -18.39 -16.08
C GLN A 174 -7.15 -17.50 -17.06
N VAL A 175 -7.43 -16.24 -16.72
CA VAL A 175 -8.04 -15.27 -17.63
C VAL A 175 -6.95 -14.61 -18.47
N GLN A 176 -6.45 -15.35 -19.48
CA GLN A 176 -5.71 -14.87 -20.65
C GLN A 176 -4.69 -13.73 -20.43
N GLY A 177 -3.58 -14.01 -19.72
CA GLY A 177 -2.38 -13.15 -19.76
C GLY A 177 -2.41 -11.94 -18.83
N ILE A 178 -3.39 -11.86 -17.94
CA ILE A 178 -3.40 -10.92 -16.81
C ILE A 178 -2.92 -11.70 -15.60
N GLU A 179 -1.68 -11.45 -15.14
CA GLU A 179 -1.26 -11.88 -13.81
C GLU A 179 -2.16 -11.16 -12.79
N GLY A 180 -3.18 -11.82 -12.27
CA GLY A 180 -4.08 -11.26 -11.27
C GLY A 180 -4.11 -12.17 -10.05
N GLY A 181 -3.25 -11.91 -9.07
CA GLY A 181 -3.64 -12.19 -7.69
C GLY A 181 -4.47 -11.02 -7.20
N ARG A 182 -5.04 -11.05 -6.00
CA ARG A 182 -5.34 -9.77 -5.34
C ARG A 182 -4.01 -9.22 -4.87
N GLU A 183 -3.35 -8.29 -5.55
CA GLU A 183 -2.11 -7.75 -4.97
C GLU A 183 -2.44 -6.89 -3.76
N GLN A 184 -1.56 -6.94 -2.75
CA GLN A 184 -1.72 -6.22 -1.50
C GLN A 184 -0.51 -5.34 -1.23
N LEU A 185 -0.82 -4.11 -0.82
CA LEU A 185 0.12 -3.18 -0.25
C LEU A 185 0.12 -3.36 1.27
N LEU A 186 1.26 -3.75 1.82
CA LEU A 186 1.50 -3.75 3.26
C LEU A 186 1.98 -2.36 3.68
N VAL A 187 1.31 -1.77 4.67
CA VAL A 187 1.70 -0.49 5.27
C VAL A 187 1.77 -0.58 6.79
N TRP A 188 2.53 0.34 7.39
CA TRP A 188 2.57 0.51 8.84
C TRP A 188 1.83 1.78 9.28
N VAL A 189 0.89 1.61 10.20
CA VAL A 189 0.08 2.68 10.78
C VAL A 189 0.59 2.97 12.20
N PRO A 190 1.17 4.15 12.47
CA PRO A 190 1.56 4.53 13.82
C PRO A 190 0.36 4.47 14.78
N GLU A 191 0.57 4.04 16.03
CA GLU A 191 -0.49 3.87 17.04
C GLU A 191 -1.42 5.09 17.14
N ILE A 192 -0.83 6.28 17.17
CA ILE A 192 -1.56 7.55 17.31
C ILE A 192 -2.53 7.82 16.14
N LEU A 193 -2.39 7.14 15.01
CA LEU A 193 -3.26 7.26 13.84
C LEU A 193 -4.22 6.08 13.68
N VAL A 194 -4.12 5.02 14.50
CA VAL A 194 -4.94 3.80 14.32
C VAL A 194 -6.43 4.11 14.34
N GLU A 195 -6.91 4.91 15.28
CA GLU A 195 -8.33 5.30 15.34
C GLU A 195 -8.77 6.09 14.09
N VAL A 196 -7.93 7.01 13.62
CA VAL A 196 -8.16 7.81 12.40
C VAL A 196 -8.22 6.92 11.15
N VAL A 197 -7.37 5.89 11.10
CA VAL A 197 -7.38 4.92 10.01
C VAL A 197 -8.63 4.04 10.08
N ALA A 198 -8.99 3.57 11.28
CA ALA A 198 -10.17 2.74 11.50
C ALA A 198 -11.47 3.43 11.07
N THR A 199 -11.62 4.75 11.30
CA THR A 199 -12.80 5.50 10.82
C THR A 199 -12.85 5.57 9.29
N GLY A 200 -11.71 5.67 8.61
CA GLY A 200 -11.63 5.58 7.15
C GLY A 200 -12.00 4.19 6.63
N ILE A 201 -11.47 3.14 7.25
CA ILE A 201 -11.78 1.74 6.89
C ILE A 201 -13.28 1.45 7.05
N ALA A 202 -13.90 1.93 8.13
CA ALA A 202 -15.30 1.68 8.44
C ALA A 202 -16.30 2.23 7.40
N VAL A 203 -15.88 3.17 6.56
CA VAL A 203 -16.72 3.74 5.49
C VAL A 203 -16.35 3.24 4.09
N SER A 204 -15.36 2.34 3.98
CA SER A 204 -14.95 1.76 2.70
C SER A 204 -16.02 0.81 2.16
N SER A 205 -16.56 1.10 0.98
CA SER A 205 -17.58 0.25 0.34
C SER A 205 -17.07 -1.09 -0.22
N THR A 206 -15.75 -1.28 -0.35
CA THR A 206 -15.17 -2.44 -1.07
C THR A 206 -14.40 -3.44 -0.20
N GLU A 207 -14.51 -3.38 1.14
CA GLU A 207 -13.80 -4.28 2.07
C GLU A 207 -12.30 -4.46 1.75
N ARG A 208 -11.64 -3.42 1.26
CA ARG A 208 -10.29 -3.48 0.69
C ARG A 208 -9.16 -3.32 1.70
N PHE A 209 -9.52 -3.13 2.96
CA PHE A 209 -8.59 -2.86 4.05
C PHE A 209 -8.80 -3.91 5.13
N ILE A 210 -7.72 -4.52 5.57
CA ILE A 210 -7.75 -5.49 6.65
C ILE A 210 -6.51 -5.32 7.53
N TRP A 211 -6.71 -5.25 8.84
CA TRP A 211 -5.60 -5.25 9.78
C TRP A 211 -4.85 -6.58 9.69
N ALA A 212 -3.52 -6.56 9.70
CA ALA A 212 -2.72 -7.77 9.53
C ALA A 212 -2.97 -8.81 10.65
N THR A 213 -3.43 -8.36 11.81
CA THR A 213 -3.85 -9.21 12.94
C THR A 213 -5.15 -9.97 12.69
N GLU A 214 -5.96 -9.50 11.73
CA GLU A 214 -7.22 -10.12 11.29
C GLU A 214 -7.04 -10.90 9.97
N ALA A 215 -5.89 -10.75 9.33
CA ALA A 215 -5.59 -11.39 8.07
C ALA A 215 -5.40 -12.92 8.24
N PRO A 216 -5.77 -13.72 7.24
CA PRO A 216 -5.47 -15.15 7.21
C PRO A 216 -3.98 -15.42 7.45
N LEU A 217 -3.67 -16.39 8.33
CA LEU A 217 -2.29 -16.74 8.71
C LEU A 217 -1.44 -17.28 7.56
N ASP A 218 -2.07 -17.73 6.47
CA ASP A 218 -1.37 -18.24 5.31
C ASP A 218 -0.69 -17.12 4.50
N GLN A 219 -1.09 -15.86 4.67
CA GLN A 219 -0.50 -14.76 3.91
C GLN A 219 1.02 -14.64 4.17
N PRO A 220 1.87 -14.51 3.13
CA PRO A 220 3.32 -14.69 3.26
C PRO A 220 3.97 -13.65 4.18
N PHE A 221 3.43 -12.43 4.19
CA PHE A 221 3.92 -11.37 5.04
C PHE A 221 3.51 -11.56 6.50
N VAL A 222 2.45 -12.33 6.82
CA VAL A 222 2.06 -12.59 8.21
C VAL A 222 3.14 -13.40 8.90
N TRP A 223 3.67 -14.43 8.24
CA TRP A 223 4.82 -15.18 8.75
C TRP A 223 6.06 -14.31 8.92
N ALA A 224 6.41 -13.51 7.90
CA ALA A 224 7.56 -12.62 8.00
C ALA A 224 7.41 -11.58 9.13
N LEU A 225 6.18 -11.11 9.40
CA LEU A 225 5.88 -10.21 10.51
C LEU A 225 5.95 -10.93 11.87
N LEU A 226 5.42 -12.16 11.97
CA LEU A 226 5.47 -12.96 13.19
C LEU A 226 6.91 -13.37 13.55
N ASP A 227 7.73 -13.71 12.56
CA ASP A 227 9.16 -14.02 12.74
C ASP A 227 9.96 -12.77 13.13
N ALA A 228 9.53 -11.58 12.69
CA ALA A 228 10.09 -10.31 13.11
C ALA A 228 9.69 -9.89 14.54
N GLY A 229 8.82 -10.66 15.22
CA GLY A 229 8.39 -10.39 16.58
C GLY A 229 6.87 -10.42 16.75
N PRO A 230 6.36 -10.33 17.98
CA PRO A 230 4.94 -10.34 18.21
C PRO A 230 4.29 -9.11 17.54
N LEU A 231 3.34 -9.36 16.64
CA LEU A 231 2.31 -8.40 16.27
C LEU A 231 1.57 -8.03 17.58
N ARG A 232 1.93 -6.91 18.18
CA ARG A 232 1.26 -6.38 19.38
C ARG A 232 0.30 -5.28 19.00
#